data_AF-J0RAY2-F1
#
_entry.id   AF-J0RAY2-F1
#
_cell.length_a   1.000
_cell.length_b   1.000
_cell.length_c   1.000
_cell.angle_alpha   90.00
_cell.angle_beta   90.00
_cell.angle_gamma   90.00
#
_symmetry.space_group_name_H-M   'P 1'
#
loop_
_entity.id
_entity.type
_entity.pdbx_description
1 polymer ?
#
loop_
_entity_poly.entity_id
_entity_poly.type
_entity_poly.pdbx_seq_one_letter_code
_entity_poly.pdbx_strand_id
1 'polypeptide(L)'
;MFHSLYDKPLGSPEHPLVMRFSADAQEIFREWMQKIFKEAKGNNLSESLQSHLLKMPKTIASLALIFELTEGGRFEINKGALQTALRWEKYLLSHVKRLYAAGNASIEDCAKLIVERCDCLPDGFTLRDIHQRSWSSLKDNQAVKQALELLYRCNYIREIASDNSSKSGRPTIRYEWNPLAKSYKTPQ
;
A
#
# COMPACT_ATOMS: atom_id res chain seq x y z
N MET A 1 -2.34 36.38 15.07
CA MET A 1 -2.63 37.38 14.01
C MET A 1 -2.73 36.62 12.70
N PHE A 2 -3.90 36.58 12.06
CA PHE A 2 -4.08 35.91 10.76
C PHE A 2 -3.61 36.85 9.66
N HIS A 3 -2.56 36.47 8.93
CA HIS A 3 -2.08 37.26 7.79
C HIS A 3 -2.96 36.94 6.57
N SER A 4 -3.68 37.94 6.07
CA SER A 4 -4.39 37.82 4.79
C SER A 4 -3.36 37.60 3.68
N LEU A 5 -3.47 36.48 2.96
CA LEU A 5 -2.68 36.22 1.75
C LEU A 5 -3.23 36.97 0.52
N TYR A 6 -4.44 37.54 0.61
CA TYR A 6 -5.05 38.29 -0.50
C TYR A 6 -4.24 39.51 -0.90
N ASP A 7 -3.52 40.13 0.06
CA ASP A 7 -2.77 41.36 -0.17
C ASP A 7 -1.31 41.11 -0.59
N LYS A 8 -0.91 39.84 -0.79
CA LYS A 8 0.47 39.46 -1.16
C LYS A 8 0.46 38.51 -2.37
N PRO A 9 0.33 39.03 -3.60
CA PRO A 9 0.27 38.20 -4.80
C PRO A 9 1.55 37.37 -4.96
N LEU A 10 1.39 36.05 -5.15
CA LEU A 10 2.48 35.09 -5.36
C LEU A 10 2.84 34.97 -6.85
N GLY A 11 2.97 36.12 -7.53
CA GLY A 11 3.08 36.21 -8.99
C GLY A 11 1.72 36.24 -9.71
N SER A 12 1.75 36.10 -11.02
CA SER A 12 0.56 35.98 -11.88
C SER A 12 0.37 34.55 -12.38
N PRO A 13 -0.80 34.17 -12.93
CA PRO A 13 -0.99 32.87 -13.56
C PRO A 13 0.03 32.58 -14.69
N GLU A 14 0.47 33.60 -15.44
CA GLU A 14 1.50 33.44 -16.48
C GLU A 14 2.93 33.45 -15.91
N HIS A 15 3.13 34.11 -14.77
CA HIS A 15 4.44 34.28 -14.12
C HIS A 15 4.33 33.96 -12.63
N PRO A 16 4.20 32.67 -12.25
CA PRO A 16 4.10 32.28 -10.86
C PRO A 16 5.41 32.57 -10.12
N LEU A 17 5.31 32.89 -8.83
CA LEU A 17 6.48 32.97 -7.97
C LEU A 17 7.17 31.60 -7.91
N VAL A 18 8.42 31.55 -8.34
CA VAL A 18 9.27 30.35 -8.24
C VAL A 18 10.30 30.56 -7.16
N MET A 19 10.23 29.76 -6.10
CA MET A 19 11.22 29.75 -5.02
C MET A 19 12.09 28.50 -5.12
N ARG A 20 13.39 28.67 -4.92
CA ARG A 20 14.37 27.57 -4.86
C ARG A 20 14.76 27.32 -3.41
N PHE A 21 15.35 26.16 -3.13
CA PHE A 21 15.99 25.95 -1.84
C PHE A 21 17.24 26.84 -1.72
N SER A 22 17.45 27.39 -0.52
CA SER A 22 18.77 27.88 -0.09
C SER A 22 19.82 26.76 -0.19
N ALA A 23 21.10 27.12 -0.25
CA ALA A 23 22.19 26.14 -0.36
C ALA A 23 22.12 25.06 0.75
N ASP A 24 21.96 25.48 2.00
CA ASP A 24 21.86 24.60 3.17
C ASP A 24 20.62 23.71 3.12
N ALA A 25 19.46 24.26 2.73
CA ALA A 25 18.23 23.48 2.60
C ALA A 25 18.36 22.45 1.47
N GLN A 26 18.99 22.83 0.37
CA GLN A 26 19.18 21.96 -0.79
C GLN A 26 20.05 20.74 -0.45
N GLU A 27 21.08 20.91 0.39
CA GLU A 27 21.92 19.82 0.88
C GLU A 27 21.13 18.85 1.76
N ILE A 28 20.42 19.36 2.77
CA ILE A 28 19.57 18.55 3.67
C ILE A 28 18.51 17.78 2.88
N PHE A 29 17.86 18.44 1.91
CA PHE A 29 16.85 17.81 1.07
C PHE A 29 17.45 16.68 0.23
N ARG A 30 18.66 16.88 -0.32
CA ARG A 30 19.35 15.87 -1.13
C ARG A 30 19.68 14.63 -0.30
N GLU A 31 20.25 14.81 0.89
CA GLU A 31 20.58 13.71 1.81
C GLU A 31 19.33 12.91 2.18
N TRP A 32 18.27 13.62 2.58
CA TRP A 32 16.99 13.00 2.92
C TRP A 32 16.38 12.26 1.72
N MET A 33 16.38 12.86 0.53
CA MET A 33 15.82 12.25 -0.69
C MET A 33 16.58 10.97 -1.07
N GLN A 34 17.91 10.97 -0.97
CA GLN A 34 18.73 9.78 -1.20
C GLN A 34 18.36 8.64 -0.23
N LYS A 35 18.16 8.97 1.05
CA LYS A 35 17.72 8.00 2.06
C LYS A 35 16.36 7.40 1.69
N ILE A 36 15.37 8.22 1.36
CA ILE A 36 14.03 7.73 0.99
C ILE A 36 14.04 6.89 -0.28
N PHE A 37 14.84 7.25 -1.28
CA PHE A 37 14.99 6.44 -2.48
C PHE A 37 15.70 5.11 -2.22
N LYS A 38 16.66 5.07 -1.28
CA LYS A 38 17.27 3.82 -0.83
C LYS A 38 16.25 2.93 -0.12
N GLU A 39 15.43 3.50 0.75
CA GLU A 39 14.34 2.77 1.42
C GLU A 39 13.31 2.24 0.42
N ALA A 40 12.92 3.04 -0.57
CA ALA A 40 11.99 2.63 -1.62
C ALA A 40 12.50 1.46 -2.48
N LYS A 41 13.83 1.29 -2.61
CA LYS A 41 14.44 0.16 -3.32
C LYS A 41 14.62 -1.09 -2.45
N GLY A 42 14.25 -1.05 -1.17
CA GLY A 42 14.35 -2.19 -0.28
C GLY A 42 13.34 -3.28 -0.64
N ASN A 43 13.76 -4.55 -0.60
CA ASN A 43 12.95 -5.71 -0.99
C ASN A 43 11.75 -6.02 -0.06
N ASN A 44 11.56 -5.25 1.02
CA ASN A 44 10.55 -5.52 2.05
C ASN A 44 9.29 -4.65 1.93
N LEU A 45 9.13 -3.85 0.87
CA LEU A 45 8.00 -2.96 0.66
C LEU A 45 7.13 -3.41 -0.52
N SER A 46 5.82 -3.26 -0.43
CA SER A 46 4.92 -3.47 -1.57
C SER A 46 5.19 -2.48 -2.70
N GLU A 47 4.93 -2.86 -3.95
CA GLU A 47 5.11 -1.98 -5.13
C GLU A 47 4.36 -0.66 -4.98
N SER A 48 3.16 -0.70 -4.40
CA SER A 48 2.33 0.47 -4.11
C SER A 48 3.00 1.45 -3.14
N LEU A 49 3.62 0.93 -2.07
CA LEU A 49 4.32 1.71 -1.07
C LEU A 49 5.65 2.25 -1.63
N GLN A 50 6.36 1.46 -2.44
CA GLN A 50 7.56 1.94 -3.15
C GLN A 50 7.21 3.12 -4.07
N SER A 51 6.16 3.00 -4.89
CA SER A 51 5.68 4.09 -5.74
C SER A 51 5.31 5.34 -4.94
N HIS A 52 4.71 5.17 -3.76
CA HIS A 52 4.37 6.28 -2.88
C HIS A 52 5.63 6.99 -2.36
N LEU A 53 6.61 6.25 -1.87
CA LEU A 53 7.87 6.80 -1.36
C LEU A 53 8.61 7.61 -2.44
N LEU A 54 8.63 7.13 -3.68
CA LEU A 54 9.24 7.84 -4.80
C LEU A 54 8.57 9.19 -5.11
N LYS A 55 7.31 9.39 -4.70
CA LYS A 55 6.56 10.65 -4.87
C LYS A 55 6.69 11.60 -3.69
N MET A 56 7.14 11.13 -2.53
CA MET A 56 7.28 11.95 -1.32
C MET A 56 8.15 13.20 -1.45
N PRO A 57 9.24 13.23 -2.26
CA PRO A 57 10.04 14.44 -2.40
C PRO A 57 9.22 15.65 -2.85
N LYS A 58 8.24 15.45 -3.73
CA LYS A 58 7.32 16.52 -4.16
C LYS A 58 6.50 17.03 -2.97
N THR A 59 5.94 16.14 -2.16
CA THR A 59 5.12 16.49 -0.99
C THR A 59 5.93 17.30 0.04
N ILE A 60 7.15 16.86 0.35
CA ILE A 60 8.02 17.56 1.30
C ILE A 60 8.42 18.94 0.76
N ALA A 61 8.76 19.05 -0.53
CA ALA A 61 9.08 20.35 -1.13
C ALA A 61 7.88 21.30 -1.11
N SER A 62 6.67 20.81 -1.40
CA SER A 62 5.44 21.61 -1.31
C SER A 62 5.14 22.07 0.12
N LEU A 63 5.32 21.21 1.12
CA LEU A 63 5.15 21.60 2.53
C LEU A 63 6.18 22.64 2.96
N ALA A 64 7.44 22.48 2.56
CA ALA A 64 8.49 23.43 2.87
C ALA A 64 8.19 24.81 2.26
N LEU A 65 7.70 24.86 1.03
CA LEU A 65 7.23 26.10 0.40
C LEU A 65 6.08 26.74 1.18
N ILE A 66 5.07 25.96 1.57
CA ILE A 66 3.94 26.48 2.37
C ILE A 66 4.45 27.10 3.67
N PHE A 67 5.33 26.42 4.40
CA PHE A 67 5.88 26.94 5.65
C PHE A 67 6.69 28.21 5.46
N GLU A 68 7.53 28.29 4.42
CA GLU A 68 8.27 29.51 4.10
C GLU A 68 7.32 30.67 3.81
N LEU A 69 6.27 30.43 3.01
CA LEU A 69 5.30 31.44 2.64
C LEU A 69 4.50 31.96 3.84
N THR A 70 4.14 31.07 4.78
CA THR A 70 3.39 31.43 5.99
C THR A 70 4.22 32.28 6.97
N GLU A 71 5.54 32.09 6.98
CA GLU A 71 6.47 32.91 7.77
C GLU A 71 6.83 34.24 7.06
N GLY A 72 6.31 34.47 5.85
CA GLY A 72 6.54 35.70 5.09
C GLY A 72 7.76 35.65 4.16
N GLY A 73 8.46 34.52 4.06
CA GLY A 73 9.56 34.33 3.11
C GLY A 73 9.07 34.35 1.66
N ARG A 74 9.84 34.95 0.76
CA ARG A 74 9.45 35.16 -0.66
C ARG A 74 10.58 34.97 -1.67
N PHE A 75 11.80 34.67 -1.22
CA PHE A 75 12.98 34.57 -2.07
C PHE A 75 13.38 33.10 -2.26
N GLU A 76 13.80 32.46 -1.17
CA GLU A 76 14.22 31.07 -1.13
C GLU A 76 13.55 30.33 0.02
N ILE A 77 13.51 29.01 -0.09
CA ILE A 77 13.05 28.12 0.97
C ILE A 77 14.24 27.87 1.91
N ASN A 78 14.12 28.36 3.13
CA ASN A 78 15.17 28.29 4.13
C ASN A 78 15.21 26.93 4.83
N LYS A 79 16.33 26.66 5.48
CA LYS A 79 16.56 25.46 6.29
C LYS A 79 15.44 25.22 7.31
N GLY A 80 14.97 26.27 7.98
CA GLY A 80 13.92 26.15 9.01
C GLY A 80 12.58 25.64 8.46
N ALA A 81 12.16 26.14 7.28
CA ALA A 81 10.94 25.70 6.62
C ALA A 81 11.05 24.24 6.15
N LEU A 82 12.19 23.87 5.54
CA LEU A 82 12.44 22.49 5.14
C LEU A 82 12.47 21.53 6.33
N GLN A 83 13.17 21.86 7.41
CA GLN A 83 13.20 21.02 8.62
C GLN A 83 11.82 20.84 9.23
N THR A 84 10.98 21.87 9.16
CA THR A 84 9.58 21.78 9.59
C THR A 84 8.79 20.81 8.71
N ALA A 85 8.96 20.86 7.38
CA ALA A 85 8.37 19.86 6.48
C ALA A 85 8.86 18.44 6.77
N LEU A 86 10.16 18.25 7.02
CA LEU A 86 10.71 16.93 7.36
C LEU A 86 10.19 16.38 8.70
N ARG A 87 9.82 17.23 9.66
CA ARG A 87 9.14 16.75 10.89
C ARG A 87 7.81 16.05 10.62
N TRP A 88 7.11 16.42 9.54
CA TRP A 88 5.86 15.78 9.14
C TRP A 88 6.04 14.41 8.48
N GLU A 89 7.25 14.11 7.99
CA GLU A 89 7.57 12.86 7.28
C GLU A 89 7.09 11.62 8.03
N LYS A 90 7.43 11.50 9.32
CA LYS A 90 7.07 10.33 10.14
C LYS A 90 5.56 10.12 10.20
N TYR A 91 4.81 11.21 10.36
CA TYR A 91 3.36 11.17 10.39
C TYR A 91 2.79 10.72 9.05
N LEU A 92 3.23 11.35 7.95
CA LEU A 92 2.80 11.02 6.58
C LEU A 92 3.08 9.56 6.23
N LEU A 93 4.29 9.07 6.52
CA LEU A 93 4.66 7.67 6.33
C LEU A 93 3.78 6.71 7.13
N SER A 94 3.47 7.05 8.40
CA SER A 94 2.59 6.22 9.22
C SER A 94 1.18 6.15 8.64
N HIS A 95 0.66 7.28 8.13
CA HIS A 95 -0.68 7.36 7.57
C HIS A 95 -0.78 6.54 6.28
N VAL A 96 0.21 6.68 5.41
CA VAL A 96 0.31 5.93 4.15
C VAL A 96 0.41 4.43 4.40
N LYS A 97 1.23 4.01 5.37
CA LYS A 97 1.31 2.59 5.76
C LYS A 97 -0.04 2.05 6.22
N ARG A 98 -0.80 2.82 7.03
CA ARG A 98 -2.15 2.43 7.44
C ARG A 98 -3.12 2.36 6.26
N LEU A 99 -3.07 3.33 5.36
CA LEU A 99 -3.94 3.37 4.18
C LEU A 99 -3.69 2.17 3.24
N TYR A 100 -2.43 1.84 2.97
CA TYR A 100 -2.09 0.67 2.16
C TYR A 100 -2.31 -0.65 2.90
N ALA A 101 -2.16 -0.69 4.22
CA ALA A 101 -2.56 -1.86 5.02
C ALA A 101 -4.07 -2.11 4.97
N ALA A 102 -4.87 -1.04 4.92
CA ALA A 102 -6.32 -1.14 4.76
C ALA A 102 -6.77 -1.41 3.30
N GLY A 103 -5.95 -1.03 2.31
CA GLY A 103 -6.25 -1.17 0.89
C GLY A 103 -5.71 -2.46 0.24
N ASN A 104 -4.71 -3.11 0.86
CA ASN A 104 -4.41 -4.51 0.57
C ASN A 104 -5.57 -5.31 1.16
N ALA A 105 -6.31 -6.06 0.34
CA ALA A 105 -7.38 -6.94 0.85
C ALA A 105 -6.81 -7.73 2.02
N SER A 106 -7.38 -7.55 3.21
CA SER A 106 -6.89 -8.23 4.39
C SER A 106 -6.94 -9.73 4.13
N ILE A 107 -6.12 -10.52 4.83
CA ILE A 107 -6.18 -11.99 4.71
C ILE A 107 -7.63 -12.47 4.93
N GLU A 108 -8.36 -11.80 5.83
CA GLU A 108 -9.78 -11.97 6.11
C GLU A 108 -10.68 -11.63 4.91
N ASP A 109 -10.40 -10.55 4.17
CA ASP A 109 -11.20 -10.17 2.99
C ASP A 109 -10.95 -11.13 1.83
N CYS A 110 -9.70 -11.60 1.69
CA CYS A 110 -9.35 -12.66 0.74
C CYS A 110 -10.09 -13.96 1.09
N ALA A 111 -10.10 -14.34 2.37
CA ALA A 111 -10.81 -15.52 2.87
C ALA A 111 -12.33 -15.39 2.68
N LYS A 112 -12.91 -14.24 3.02
CA LYS A 112 -14.34 -13.93 2.78
C LYS A 112 -14.69 -14.06 1.31
N LEU A 113 -13.90 -13.45 0.42
CA LEU A 113 -14.15 -13.52 -1.02
C LEU A 113 -14.10 -14.96 -1.56
N ILE A 114 -13.17 -15.78 -1.06
CA ILE A 114 -13.06 -17.20 -1.41
C ILE A 114 -14.34 -17.96 -0.98
N VAL A 115 -14.85 -17.70 0.22
CA VAL A 115 -16.11 -18.29 0.71
C VAL A 115 -17.31 -17.77 -0.09
N GLU A 116 -17.41 -16.46 -0.31
CA GLU A 116 -18.44 -15.79 -1.12
C GLU A 116 -18.49 -16.28 -2.57
N ARG A 117 -17.41 -16.87 -3.07
CA ARG A 117 -17.35 -17.45 -4.42
C ARG A 117 -17.06 -18.94 -4.43
N CYS A 118 -17.35 -19.65 -3.34
CA CYS A 118 -17.17 -21.10 -3.26
C CYS A 118 -17.89 -21.84 -4.40
N ASP A 119 -19.04 -21.34 -4.87
CA ASP A 119 -19.85 -21.94 -5.94
C ASP A 119 -19.17 -21.86 -7.32
N CYS A 120 -18.19 -20.98 -7.46
CA CYS A 120 -17.35 -20.88 -8.65
C CYS A 120 -16.14 -21.84 -8.63
N LEU A 121 -15.96 -22.59 -7.54
CA LEU A 121 -14.87 -23.53 -7.35
C LEU A 121 -15.41 -24.97 -7.28
N PRO A 122 -14.64 -25.97 -7.77
CA PRO A 122 -15.01 -27.38 -7.58
C PRO A 122 -15.09 -27.76 -6.10
N ASP A 123 -15.82 -28.84 -5.79
CA ASP A 123 -15.97 -29.36 -4.42
C ASP A 123 -14.63 -29.69 -3.77
N GLY A 124 -13.71 -30.25 -4.56
CA GLY A 124 -12.30 -30.36 -4.23
C GLY A 124 -11.48 -29.46 -5.14
N PHE A 125 -11.06 -28.30 -4.65
CA PHE A 125 -10.32 -27.29 -5.40
C PHE A 125 -8.86 -27.19 -4.96
N THR A 126 -8.04 -26.52 -5.77
CA THR A 126 -6.63 -26.30 -5.51
C THR A 126 -6.31 -24.81 -5.56
N LEU A 127 -5.12 -24.43 -5.09
CA LEU A 127 -4.62 -23.06 -5.22
C LEU A 127 -4.65 -22.59 -6.69
N ARG A 128 -4.38 -23.49 -7.65
CA ARG A 128 -4.41 -23.20 -9.09
C ARG A 128 -5.82 -22.80 -9.57
N ASP A 129 -6.85 -23.45 -9.06
CA ASP A 129 -8.24 -23.18 -9.47
C ASP A 129 -8.63 -21.74 -9.08
N ILE A 130 -8.17 -21.26 -7.91
CA ILE A 130 -8.38 -19.86 -7.48
C ILE A 130 -7.66 -18.88 -8.42
N HIS A 131 -6.39 -19.15 -8.75
CA HIS A 131 -5.61 -18.29 -9.65
C HIS A 131 -6.20 -18.22 -11.06
N GLN A 132 -6.70 -19.34 -11.58
CA GLN A 132 -7.34 -19.38 -12.91
C GLN A 132 -8.61 -18.53 -12.99
N ARG A 133 -9.30 -18.28 -11.87
CA ARG A 133 -10.46 -17.40 -11.83
C ARG A 133 -10.13 -15.91 -11.93
N SER A 134 -8.85 -15.53 -11.86
CA SER A 134 -8.37 -14.15 -12.06
C SER A 134 -9.15 -13.10 -11.26
N TRP A 135 -9.57 -13.41 -10.03
CA TRP A 135 -10.32 -12.45 -9.21
C TRP A 135 -9.44 -11.24 -8.88
N SER A 136 -9.96 -10.03 -9.16
CA SER A 136 -9.23 -8.76 -9.07
C SER A 136 -8.58 -8.51 -7.70
N SER A 137 -9.15 -9.05 -6.63
CA SER A 137 -8.68 -8.92 -5.24
C SER A 137 -7.71 -10.02 -4.79
N LEU A 138 -7.51 -11.09 -5.57
CA LEU A 138 -6.65 -12.24 -5.23
C LEU A 138 -5.44 -12.34 -6.18
N LYS A 139 -4.71 -11.24 -6.36
CA LYS A 139 -3.54 -11.20 -7.26
C LYS A 139 -2.26 -11.70 -6.60
N ASP A 140 -2.15 -11.56 -5.28
CA ASP A 140 -0.97 -11.99 -4.53
C ASP A 140 -1.12 -13.46 -4.08
N ASN A 141 -0.23 -14.31 -4.58
CA ASN A 141 -0.18 -15.73 -4.25
C ASN A 141 0.11 -15.99 -2.76
N GLN A 142 0.88 -15.13 -2.10
CA GLN A 142 1.13 -15.25 -0.65
C GLN A 142 -0.12 -14.94 0.15
N ALA A 143 -0.85 -13.88 -0.22
CA ALA A 143 -2.12 -13.53 0.40
C ALA A 143 -3.18 -14.64 0.24
N VAL A 144 -3.27 -15.27 -0.94
CA VAL A 144 -4.21 -16.40 -1.16
C VAL A 144 -3.85 -17.59 -0.28
N LYS A 145 -2.56 -17.92 -0.13
CA LYS A 145 -2.14 -19.01 0.75
C LYS A 145 -2.47 -18.74 2.21
N GLN A 146 -2.20 -17.53 2.69
CA GLN A 146 -2.54 -17.13 4.06
C GLN A 146 -4.06 -17.13 4.28
N ALA A 147 -4.84 -16.75 3.27
CA ALA A 147 -6.29 -16.83 3.33
C ALA A 147 -6.80 -18.27 3.41
N LEU A 148 -6.19 -19.20 2.66
CA LEU A 148 -6.50 -20.63 2.74
C LEU A 148 -6.11 -21.22 4.10
N GLU A 149 -4.96 -20.83 4.65
CA GLU A 149 -4.56 -21.24 6.00
C GLU A 149 -5.54 -20.73 7.07
N LEU A 150 -6.01 -19.49 6.94
CA LEU A 150 -7.05 -18.94 7.82
C LEU A 150 -8.36 -19.72 7.70
N LEU A 151 -8.81 -20.05 6.48
CA LEU A 151 -10.01 -20.85 6.25
C LEU A 151 -9.88 -22.27 6.82
N TYR A 152 -8.71 -22.88 6.70
CA TYR A 152 -8.40 -24.18 7.29
C TYR A 152 -8.49 -24.12 8.83
N ARG A 153 -7.84 -23.14 9.46
CA ARG A 153 -7.88 -22.93 10.92
C ARG A 153 -9.29 -22.68 11.44
N CYS A 154 -10.12 -22.00 10.66
CA CYS A 154 -11.52 -21.75 10.99
C CYS A 154 -12.46 -22.92 10.63
N ASN A 155 -11.93 -24.07 10.20
CA ASN A 155 -12.69 -25.25 9.77
C ASN A 155 -13.66 -25.02 8.60
N TYR A 156 -13.41 -24.02 7.75
CA TYR A 156 -14.19 -23.80 6.52
C TYR A 156 -13.78 -24.76 5.41
N ILE A 157 -12.51 -25.20 5.41
CA ILE A 157 -11.95 -26.13 4.44
C ILE A 157 -11.05 -27.15 5.15
N ARG A 158 -10.83 -28.30 4.53
CA ARG A 158 -9.83 -29.30 4.96
C ARG A 158 -8.85 -29.61 3.85
N GLU A 159 -7.59 -29.84 4.22
CA GLU A 159 -6.58 -30.33 3.28
C GLU A 159 -6.76 -31.84 3.07
N ILE A 160 -6.76 -32.25 1.81
CA ILE A 160 -6.71 -33.64 1.37
C ILE A 160 -5.38 -33.80 0.65
N ALA A 161 -4.50 -34.62 1.22
CA ALA A 161 -3.30 -35.04 0.52
C ALA A 161 -3.72 -35.82 -0.72
N SER A 162 -3.27 -35.40 -1.91
CA SER A 162 -3.44 -36.23 -3.10
C SER A 162 -2.49 -37.42 -2.99
N ASP A 163 -3.02 -38.65 -3.05
CA ASP A 163 -2.22 -39.84 -3.26
C ASP A 163 -1.46 -39.69 -4.59
N ASN A 164 -0.19 -39.33 -4.51
CA ASN A 164 0.71 -39.37 -5.66
C ASN A 164 1.09 -40.82 -5.92
N SER A 165 0.16 -41.64 -6.43
CA SER A 165 0.55 -42.84 -7.14
C SER A 165 1.27 -42.41 -8.43
N SER A 166 2.60 -42.49 -8.42
CA SER A 166 3.48 -42.66 -9.59
C SER A 166 4.00 -41.46 -10.41
N LYS A 167 4.10 -40.21 -9.91
CA LYS A 167 4.87 -39.15 -10.62
C LYS A 167 5.70 -38.27 -9.68
N SER A 168 7.01 -38.23 -9.93
CA SER A 168 8.02 -37.39 -9.27
C SER A 168 7.71 -35.90 -9.49
N GLY A 169 6.98 -35.28 -8.57
CA GLY A 169 6.62 -33.86 -8.61
C GLY A 169 6.16 -33.36 -7.24
N ARG A 170 6.23 -32.04 -7.02
CA ARG A 170 5.79 -31.39 -5.77
C ARG A 170 4.33 -31.78 -5.47
N PRO A 171 4.01 -32.27 -4.26
CA PRO A 171 2.65 -32.67 -3.92
C PRO A 171 1.68 -31.50 -4.08
N THR A 172 0.55 -31.77 -4.73
CA THR A 172 -0.51 -30.78 -4.92
C THR A 172 -1.47 -30.86 -3.74
N ILE A 173 -1.57 -29.78 -2.98
CA ILE A 173 -2.55 -29.70 -1.88
C ILE A 173 -3.92 -29.45 -2.49
N ARG A 174 -4.86 -30.34 -2.19
CA ARG A 174 -6.27 -30.20 -2.55
C ARG A 174 -7.06 -29.82 -1.30
N TYR A 175 -8.00 -28.90 -1.45
CA TYR A 175 -8.88 -28.44 -0.39
C TYR A 175 -10.31 -28.89 -0.66
N GLU A 176 -11.01 -29.30 0.38
CA GLU A 176 -12.44 -29.60 0.31
C GLU A 176 -13.21 -28.72 1.28
N TRP A 177 -14.38 -28.25 0.84
CA TRP A 177 -15.26 -27.42 1.65
C TRP A 177 -15.86 -28.21 2.81
N ASN A 178 -15.97 -27.57 3.97
CA ASN A 178 -16.81 -28.09 5.04
C ASN A 178 -18.28 -28.05 4.57
N PRO A 179 -19.03 -29.17 4.66
CA PRO A 179 -20.45 -29.21 4.32
C PRO A 179 -21.29 -28.13 5.04
N LEU A 180 -20.94 -27.81 6.28
CA LEU A 180 -21.60 -26.75 7.05
C LEU A 180 -21.24 -25.35 6.55
N ALA A 181 -20.08 -25.16 5.93
CA ALA A 181 -19.71 -23.86 5.36
C ALA A 181 -20.51 -23.53 4.08
N LYS A 182 -20.90 -24.56 3.31
CA LYS A 182 -21.77 -24.40 2.13
C LYS A 182 -23.23 -24.13 2.49
N SER A 183 -23.73 -24.66 3.61
CA SER A 183 -25.13 -24.48 4.01
C SER A 183 -25.49 -23.06 4.44
N TYR A 184 -24.51 -22.22 4.81
CA TYR A 184 -24.75 -20.80 5.12
C TYR A 184 -25.11 -19.93 3.90
N LYS A 185 -24.98 -20.48 2.69
CA LYS A 185 -25.24 -19.78 1.42
C LYS A 185 -26.50 -20.21 0.69
N THR A 186 -27.24 -21.16 1.23
CA THR A 186 -28.58 -21.50 0.74
C THR A 186 -29.58 -20.71 1.58
N PRO A 187 -29.96 -19.47 1.21
CA PRO A 187 -31.22 -18.95 1.69
C PRO A 187 -32.32 -19.85 1.11
N GLN A 188 -33.27 -20.23 1.96
CA GLN A 188 -34.57 -20.72 1.50
C GLN A 188 -35.24 -19.70 0.58
#